data_AF-A0A931DKY6-F1
#
_entry.id   AF-A0A931DKY6-F1
#
_cell.length_a   1.000
_cell.length_b   1.000
_cell.length_c   1.000
_cell.angle_alpha   90.00
_cell.angle_beta   90.00
_cell.angle_gamma   90.00
#
_symmetry.space_group_name_H-M   'P 1'
#
loop_
_entity.id
_entity.type
_entity.pdbx_description
1 polymer ?
#
loop_
_entity_poly.entity_id
_entity_poly.type
_entity_poly.pdbx_seq_one_letter_code
_entity_poly.pdbx_strand_id
1 'polypeptide(L)'
;MAEPTPVRCPAIEHPDVPSADLTGLDPLLDRLAAPAGVAGDETFPLGTLRPDGRVDLCKQGLGAEGVARLVPAAAASPHAVHVLLGTNAIGDAGAAAVAGALRPGHGLETLYLGCNRIGPEGVATLAGRLAEDETVRAVWLKRNPVGDEGARVLAAMLRRNRAVRTLDLVNTGLTGAGLRALLDVLTERPVPLERLFLGGNGLSVDEADLLAALIRDAGVRELYLSANHLGDEGAAVLAGAADPARPVRLGLGGNGIGPEGARALAGSLDAIESLDLARPPSERALGAPPNATGDEGAALLAAALPGSPLRRLDLRRTGITGRGAKTLLSCVPGDTRLEYVGLGPGVPRRVKRALAPRLRAEARPHADMRAIGSVYR
;
A
#
# COMPACT_ATOMS: atom_id res chain seq x y z
N MET A 1 2.27 -26.86 -0.82
CA MET A 1 1.59 -25.55 -0.84
C MET A 1 1.54 -25.06 0.58
N ALA A 2 2.20 -23.93 0.89
CA ALA A 2 1.99 -23.27 2.16
C ALA A 2 0.52 -22.79 2.20
N GLU A 3 -0.19 -22.99 3.31
CA GLU A 3 -1.52 -22.41 3.47
C GLU A 3 -1.43 -20.88 3.35
N PRO A 4 -2.40 -20.22 2.69
CA PRO A 4 -2.38 -18.77 2.56
C PRO A 4 -2.35 -18.12 3.95
N THR A 5 -1.63 -17.01 4.08
CA THR A 5 -1.60 -16.28 5.35
C THR A 5 -3.04 -15.89 5.72
N PRO A 6 -3.54 -16.26 6.91
CA PRO A 6 -4.90 -15.95 7.30
C PRO A 6 -5.12 -14.44 7.27
N VAL A 7 -6.31 -14.02 6.84
CA VAL A 7 -6.70 -12.61 6.88
C VAL A 7 -6.81 -12.19 8.34
N ARG A 8 -5.84 -11.38 8.79
CA ARG A 8 -5.80 -10.82 10.14
C ARG A 8 -6.50 -9.48 10.10
N CYS A 9 -7.73 -9.36 10.58
CA CYS A 9 -8.41 -8.07 10.73
C CYS A 9 -8.97 -7.99 12.16
N PRO A 10 -8.71 -6.93 12.95
CA PRO A 10 -9.18 -6.89 14.34
C PRO A 10 -10.69 -6.77 14.38
N ALA A 11 -11.34 -6.26 13.33
CA ALA A 11 -12.79 -6.38 13.22
C ALA A 11 -13.21 -7.84 13.12
N ILE A 12 -12.51 -8.70 12.36
CA ILE A 12 -12.83 -10.15 12.31
C ILE A 12 -12.50 -10.84 13.64
N GLU A 13 -11.34 -10.52 14.23
CA GLU A 13 -10.82 -11.17 15.45
C GLU A 13 -11.54 -10.71 16.73
N HIS A 14 -12.12 -9.51 16.72
CA HIS A 14 -12.90 -8.94 17.82
C HIS A 14 -14.25 -8.44 17.29
N PRO A 15 -15.26 -9.33 17.16
CA PRO A 15 -16.53 -8.96 16.57
C PRO A 15 -17.34 -7.95 17.40
N ASP A 16 -17.10 -7.94 18.71
CA ASP A 16 -17.86 -7.19 19.73
C ASP A 16 -17.44 -5.72 19.90
N VAL A 17 -16.81 -5.12 18.89
CA VAL A 17 -16.49 -3.68 18.94
C VAL A 17 -17.80 -2.89 19.11
N PRO A 18 -17.91 -2.04 20.15
CA PRO A 18 -19.13 -1.27 20.38
C PRO A 18 -19.51 -0.46 19.15
N SER A 19 -20.78 -0.56 18.75
CA SER A 19 -21.33 0.33 17.73
C SER A 19 -21.41 1.74 18.29
N ALA A 20 -21.04 2.73 17.49
CA ALA A 20 -21.18 4.12 17.89
C ALA A 20 -22.65 4.56 17.90
N ASP A 21 -22.96 5.54 18.74
CA ASP A 21 -24.20 6.30 18.62
C ASP A 21 -24.15 7.15 17.35
N LEU A 22 -24.95 6.77 16.36
CA LEU A 22 -24.93 7.40 15.04
C LEU A 22 -25.50 8.82 15.03
N THR A 23 -26.14 9.29 16.11
CA THR A 23 -26.49 10.72 16.24
C THR A 23 -25.24 11.61 16.26
N GLY A 24 -24.09 11.06 16.66
CA GLY A 24 -22.80 11.74 16.58
C GLY A 24 -22.32 12.08 15.16
N LEU A 25 -22.97 11.55 14.11
CA LEU A 25 -22.68 11.92 12.72
C LEU A 25 -23.31 13.25 12.33
N ASP A 26 -24.42 13.66 12.95
CA ASP A 26 -25.24 14.78 12.48
C ASP A 26 -24.43 16.07 12.27
N PRO A 27 -23.55 16.48 13.21
CA PRO A 27 -22.74 17.68 13.01
C PRO A 27 -21.79 17.60 11.80
N LEU A 28 -21.24 16.42 11.51
CA LEU A 28 -20.38 16.22 10.35
C LEU A 28 -21.20 16.22 9.06
N LEU A 29 -22.39 15.61 9.06
CA LEU A 29 -23.27 15.60 7.90
C LEU A 29 -23.70 17.01 7.50
N ASP A 30 -24.11 17.81 8.48
CA ASP A 30 -24.43 19.24 8.29
C ASP A 30 -23.23 20.00 7.73
N ARG A 31 -22.03 19.71 8.28
CA ARG A 31 -20.80 20.35 7.81
C ARG A 31 -20.46 20.01 6.35
N LEU A 32 -20.64 18.76 5.95
CA LEU A 32 -20.35 18.30 4.59
C LEU A 32 -21.28 18.96 3.56
N ALA A 33 -22.51 19.30 3.96
CA ALA A 33 -23.48 19.99 3.11
C ALA A 33 -23.22 21.51 3.03
N ALA A 34 -22.56 22.10 4.02
CA ALA A 34 -22.32 23.54 4.07
C ALA A 34 -21.36 23.99 2.94
N PRO A 35 -21.60 25.14 2.29
CA PRO A 35 -20.76 25.60 1.17
C PRO A 35 -19.39 26.18 1.59
N ALA A 36 -19.23 26.50 2.87
CA ALA A 36 -18.01 27.12 3.38
C ALA A 36 -16.80 26.16 3.28
N GLY A 37 -15.69 26.66 2.72
CA GLY A 37 -14.45 25.90 2.59
C GLY A 37 -13.85 25.47 3.94
N VAL A 38 -13.00 24.45 3.91
CA VAL A 38 -12.35 23.87 5.11
C VAL A 38 -10.95 24.49 5.29
N ALA A 39 -10.79 25.37 6.27
CA ALA A 39 -9.52 26.09 6.49
C ALA A 39 -8.53 25.34 7.40
N GLY A 40 -9.04 24.45 8.27
CA GLY A 40 -8.25 23.65 9.21
C GLY A 40 -8.88 22.28 9.46
N ASP A 41 -8.23 21.44 10.26
CA ASP A 41 -8.81 20.15 10.66
C ASP A 41 -10.01 20.42 11.59
N GLU A 42 -11.20 19.98 11.19
CA GLU A 42 -12.46 20.12 11.92
C GLU A 42 -12.86 18.76 12.49
N THR A 43 -12.89 18.62 13.82
CA THR A 43 -13.18 17.34 14.50
C THR A 43 -14.59 17.36 15.11
N PHE A 44 -15.33 16.28 14.85
CA PHE A 44 -16.71 16.07 15.27
C PHE A 44 -16.79 14.90 16.27
N PRO A 45 -17.95 14.65 16.91
CA PRO A 45 -18.11 13.47 17.74
C PRO A 45 -17.77 12.17 17.00
N LEU A 46 -18.14 12.10 15.71
CA LEU A 46 -17.70 11.05 14.80
C LEU A 46 -17.00 11.66 13.59
N GLY A 47 -15.67 11.56 13.60
CA GLY A 47 -14.83 11.86 12.45
C GLY A 47 -14.15 13.22 12.43
N THR A 48 -13.29 13.38 11.42
CA THR A 48 -12.57 14.63 11.16
C THR A 48 -12.64 14.96 9.68
N LEU A 49 -13.03 16.20 9.35
CA LEU A 49 -12.93 16.78 8.02
C LEU A 49 -11.63 17.61 7.95
N ARG A 50 -10.83 17.41 6.91
CA ARG A 50 -9.54 18.09 6.75
C ARG A 50 -9.51 19.01 5.52
N PRO A 51 -8.62 20.02 5.49
CA PRO A 51 -8.50 20.96 4.37
C PRO A 51 -8.15 20.32 3.02
N ASP A 52 -7.56 19.13 3.03
CA ASP A 52 -7.25 18.36 1.82
C ASP A 52 -8.40 17.45 1.37
N GLY A 53 -9.60 17.66 1.89
CA GLY A 53 -10.81 16.92 1.52
C GLY A 53 -10.91 15.52 2.13
N ARG A 54 -10.07 15.20 3.11
CA ARG A 54 -10.20 13.94 3.86
C ARG A 54 -11.34 14.00 4.86
N VAL A 55 -12.22 13.01 4.75
CA VAL A 55 -13.27 12.67 5.71
C VAL A 55 -12.82 11.40 6.42
N ASP A 56 -12.21 11.56 7.60
CA ASP A 56 -11.59 10.49 8.37
C ASP A 56 -12.50 9.99 9.48
N LEU A 57 -13.08 8.81 9.30
CA LEU A 57 -13.86 8.08 10.30
C LEU A 57 -13.29 6.69 10.55
N CYS A 58 -11.97 6.52 10.51
CA CYS A 58 -11.38 5.23 10.87
C CYS A 58 -11.64 4.90 12.35
N LYS A 59 -11.97 3.63 12.64
CA LYS A 59 -12.15 3.10 14.00
C LYS A 59 -13.28 3.78 14.80
N GLN A 60 -14.37 4.13 14.12
CA GLN A 60 -15.52 4.82 14.72
C GLN A 60 -16.73 3.92 14.95
N GLY A 61 -16.65 2.61 14.66
CA GLY A 61 -17.74 1.67 14.94
C GLY A 61 -19.04 1.98 14.18
N LEU A 62 -18.94 2.53 12.96
CA LEU A 62 -20.11 3.01 12.19
C LEU A 62 -21.08 1.90 11.75
N GLY A 63 -20.56 0.70 11.48
CA GLY A 63 -21.31 -0.37 10.82
C GLY A 63 -21.82 0.02 9.43
N ALA A 64 -22.67 -0.83 8.85
CA ALA A 64 -23.27 -0.57 7.53
C ALA A 64 -24.21 0.64 7.56
N GLU A 65 -24.96 0.84 8.65
CA GLU A 65 -25.94 1.92 8.79
C GLU A 65 -25.26 3.31 8.81
N GLY A 66 -24.20 3.48 9.60
CA GLY A 66 -23.47 4.75 9.65
C GLY A 66 -22.84 5.11 8.29
N VAL A 67 -22.33 4.12 7.57
CA VAL A 67 -21.80 4.31 6.20
C VAL A 67 -22.91 4.69 5.22
N ALA A 68 -24.09 4.07 5.31
CA ALA A 68 -25.23 4.40 4.46
C ALA A 68 -25.73 5.85 4.65
N ARG A 69 -25.54 6.43 5.85
CA ARG A 69 -25.83 7.84 6.11
C ARG A 69 -24.70 8.76 5.63
N LEU A 70 -23.45 8.41 5.93
CA LEU A 70 -22.29 9.26 5.70
C LEU A 70 -21.92 9.39 4.22
N VAL A 71 -21.79 8.28 3.50
CA VAL A 71 -21.13 8.29 2.18
C VAL A 71 -21.92 9.06 1.12
N PRO A 72 -23.27 9.01 1.08
CA PRO A 72 -24.03 9.90 0.20
C PRO A 72 -23.77 11.39 0.48
N ALA A 73 -23.69 11.80 1.75
CA ALA A 73 -23.38 13.17 2.12
C ALA A 73 -21.96 13.57 1.72
N ALA A 74 -20.98 12.69 1.91
CA ALA A 74 -19.61 12.91 1.45
C ALA A 74 -19.54 12.99 -0.09
N ALA A 75 -20.21 12.10 -0.82
CA ALA A 75 -20.19 12.07 -2.28
C ALA A 75 -20.82 13.33 -2.91
N ALA A 76 -21.80 13.93 -2.24
CA ALA A 76 -22.44 15.18 -2.65
C ALA A 76 -21.71 16.45 -2.13
N SER A 77 -20.74 16.29 -1.21
CA SER A 77 -20.05 17.41 -0.59
C SER A 77 -19.09 18.07 -1.60
N PRO A 78 -19.01 19.41 -1.63
CA PRO A 78 -18.00 20.11 -2.43
C PRO A 78 -16.59 20.02 -1.83
N HIS A 79 -16.46 19.46 -0.62
CA HIS A 79 -15.19 19.39 0.12
C HIS A 79 -14.56 18.01 0.11
N ALA A 80 -15.36 16.95 0.04
CA ALA A 80 -14.87 15.59 0.25
C ALA A 80 -14.23 15.02 -1.02
N VAL A 81 -12.97 14.59 -0.87
CA VAL A 81 -12.16 13.97 -1.93
C VAL A 81 -11.75 12.56 -1.52
N HIS A 82 -11.52 12.35 -0.22
CA HIS A 82 -11.02 11.08 0.31
C HIS A 82 -11.90 10.64 1.48
N VAL A 83 -12.49 9.45 1.39
CA VAL A 83 -13.31 8.87 2.46
C VAL A 83 -12.55 7.72 3.10
N LEU A 84 -12.25 7.87 4.40
CA LEU A 84 -11.45 6.92 5.17
C LEU A 84 -12.33 6.24 6.23
N LEU A 85 -12.67 4.98 5.97
CA LEU A 85 -13.63 4.19 6.76
C LEU A 85 -13.01 2.92 7.33
N GLY A 86 -11.70 2.90 7.59
CA GLY A 86 -11.07 1.66 8.04
C GLY A 86 -11.50 1.23 9.43
N THR A 87 -11.62 -0.07 9.67
CA THR A 87 -12.00 -0.64 10.97
C THR A 87 -13.36 -0.14 11.49
N ASN A 88 -14.40 -0.23 10.66
CA ASN A 88 -15.78 0.13 11.03
C ASN A 88 -16.77 -1.03 10.95
N ALA A 89 -16.30 -2.25 10.65
CA ALA A 89 -17.13 -3.45 10.53
C ALA A 89 -18.33 -3.28 9.57
N ILE A 90 -18.11 -2.58 8.45
CA ILE A 90 -19.20 -2.17 7.55
C ILE A 90 -19.76 -3.34 6.73
N GLY A 91 -18.98 -4.43 6.56
CA GLY A 91 -19.38 -5.63 5.84
C GLY A 91 -19.75 -5.38 4.37
N ASP A 92 -20.36 -6.39 3.76
CA ASP A 92 -20.82 -6.32 2.36
C ASP A 92 -21.96 -5.33 2.17
N ALA A 93 -22.84 -5.17 3.16
CA ALA A 93 -23.89 -4.16 3.14
C ALA A 93 -23.34 -2.72 3.12
N GLY A 94 -22.30 -2.43 3.88
CA GLY A 94 -21.62 -1.14 3.84
C GLY A 94 -20.88 -0.92 2.53
N ALA A 95 -20.26 -1.96 1.95
CA ALA A 95 -19.68 -1.90 0.61
C ALA A 95 -20.74 -1.57 -0.46
N ALA A 96 -21.94 -2.15 -0.36
CA ALA A 96 -23.07 -1.82 -1.22
C ALA A 96 -23.55 -0.38 -1.05
N ALA A 97 -23.58 0.13 0.19
CA ALA A 97 -23.91 1.53 0.46
C ALA A 97 -22.90 2.51 -0.16
N VAL A 98 -21.60 2.20 -0.07
CA VAL A 98 -20.54 2.97 -0.76
C VAL A 98 -20.78 2.95 -2.27
N ALA A 99 -20.98 1.78 -2.88
CA ALA A 99 -21.27 1.66 -4.32
C ALA A 99 -22.54 2.44 -4.72
N GLY A 100 -23.56 2.45 -3.86
CA GLY A 100 -24.79 3.22 -4.03
C GLY A 100 -24.58 4.74 -3.98
N ALA A 101 -23.56 5.23 -3.30
CA ALA A 101 -23.28 6.66 -3.19
C ALA A 101 -22.44 7.22 -4.35
N LEU A 102 -21.69 6.36 -5.06
CA LEU A 102 -20.85 6.74 -6.20
C LEU A 102 -21.70 6.96 -7.47
N ARG A 103 -22.55 7.99 -7.46
CA ARG A 103 -23.32 8.43 -8.63
C ARG A 103 -22.46 9.33 -9.53
N PRO A 104 -22.69 9.35 -10.85
CA PRO A 104 -21.94 10.22 -11.76
C PRO A 104 -21.88 11.67 -11.27
N GLY A 105 -20.68 12.26 -11.28
CA GLY A 105 -20.43 13.62 -10.80
C GLY A 105 -20.02 13.74 -9.32
N HIS A 106 -19.86 12.62 -8.59
CA HIS A 106 -19.28 12.66 -7.25
C HIS A 106 -17.81 13.14 -7.26
N GLY A 107 -17.36 13.73 -6.14
CA GLY A 107 -15.98 14.24 -5.97
C GLY A 107 -14.97 13.24 -5.38
N LEU A 108 -15.40 12.04 -4.99
CA LEU A 108 -14.54 11.08 -4.27
C LEU A 108 -13.48 10.42 -5.16
N GLU A 109 -12.20 10.68 -4.89
CA GLU A 109 -11.06 10.08 -5.59
C GLU A 109 -10.43 8.91 -4.83
N THR A 110 -10.61 8.83 -3.51
CA THR A 110 -10.02 7.77 -2.67
C THR A 110 -11.04 7.12 -1.76
N LEU A 111 -11.10 5.79 -1.84
CA LEU A 111 -11.90 4.94 -0.96
C LEU A 111 -10.97 4.10 -0.09
N TYR A 112 -10.86 4.44 1.20
CA TYR A 112 -10.12 3.64 2.15
C TYR A 112 -11.07 2.80 3.01
N LEU A 113 -11.17 1.51 2.67
CA LEU A 113 -12.12 0.55 3.23
C LEU A 113 -11.42 -0.59 3.98
N GLY A 114 -10.20 -0.36 4.45
CA GLY A 114 -9.39 -1.40 5.10
C GLY A 114 -9.99 -1.97 6.38
N CYS A 115 -9.90 -3.29 6.55
CA CYS A 115 -10.36 -4.03 7.73
C CYS A 115 -11.82 -3.78 8.10
N ASN A 116 -12.72 -4.14 7.19
CA ASN A 116 -14.15 -3.90 7.31
C ASN A 116 -15.01 -5.16 7.18
N ARG A 117 -14.39 -6.34 7.10
CA ARG A 117 -15.06 -7.63 6.85
C ARG A 117 -15.81 -7.65 5.51
N ILE A 118 -15.30 -6.94 4.49
CA ILE A 118 -15.86 -6.96 3.15
C ILE A 118 -15.42 -8.26 2.46
N GLY A 119 -16.37 -9.15 2.20
CA GLY A 119 -16.16 -10.40 1.49
C GLY A 119 -16.24 -10.25 -0.03
N PRO A 120 -16.20 -11.37 -0.77
CA PRO A 120 -16.29 -11.37 -2.22
C PRO A 120 -17.58 -10.71 -2.76
N GLU A 121 -18.71 -10.83 -2.06
CA GLU A 121 -19.98 -10.23 -2.48
C GLU A 121 -19.97 -8.69 -2.40
N GLY A 122 -19.45 -8.13 -1.31
CA GLY A 122 -19.28 -6.69 -1.17
C GLY A 122 -18.25 -6.14 -2.16
N VAL A 123 -17.15 -6.88 -2.39
CA VAL A 123 -16.18 -6.54 -3.44
C VAL A 123 -16.84 -6.54 -4.81
N ALA A 124 -17.68 -7.53 -5.12
CA ALA A 124 -18.37 -7.58 -6.40
C ALA A 124 -19.31 -6.40 -6.62
N THR A 125 -20.03 -5.99 -5.57
CA THR A 125 -20.91 -4.83 -5.63
C THR A 125 -20.13 -3.53 -5.88
N LEU A 126 -19.03 -3.32 -5.15
CA LEU A 126 -18.13 -2.19 -5.37
C LEU A 126 -17.52 -2.20 -6.77
N ALA A 127 -17.00 -3.35 -7.20
CA ALA A 127 -16.37 -3.52 -8.50
C ALA A 127 -17.33 -3.25 -9.66
N GLY A 128 -18.60 -3.68 -9.54
CA GLY A 128 -19.63 -3.40 -10.53
C GLY A 128 -19.85 -1.90 -10.73
N ARG A 129 -19.86 -1.11 -9.65
CA ARG A 129 -19.98 0.35 -9.75
C ARG A 129 -18.70 1.00 -10.28
N LEU A 130 -17.54 0.58 -9.78
CA LEU A 130 -16.24 1.13 -10.17
C LEU A 130 -15.89 0.83 -11.62
N ALA A 131 -16.43 -0.22 -12.24
CA ALA A 131 -16.14 -0.56 -13.64
C ALA A 131 -16.46 0.56 -14.64
N GLU A 132 -17.38 1.45 -14.27
CA GLU A 132 -17.85 2.60 -15.06
C GLU A 132 -17.54 3.94 -14.38
N ASP A 133 -16.83 3.90 -13.25
CA ASP A 133 -16.46 5.11 -12.53
C ASP A 133 -15.20 5.74 -13.11
N GLU A 134 -15.22 7.06 -13.26
CA GLU A 134 -14.11 7.84 -13.84
C GLU A 134 -13.38 8.72 -12.81
N THR A 135 -13.90 8.79 -11.58
CA THR A 135 -13.38 9.69 -10.54
C THR A 135 -12.43 8.97 -9.59
N VAL A 136 -12.79 7.79 -9.07
CA VAL A 136 -11.99 7.04 -8.10
C VAL A 136 -10.65 6.62 -8.69
N ARG A 137 -9.57 7.05 -8.05
CA ARG A 137 -8.18 6.75 -8.44
C ARG A 137 -7.51 5.72 -7.53
N ALA A 138 -7.95 5.64 -6.28
CA ALA A 138 -7.33 4.81 -5.26
C ALA A 138 -8.35 4.02 -4.45
N VAL A 139 -8.21 2.69 -4.44
CA VAL A 139 -9.07 1.76 -3.70
C VAL A 139 -8.22 0.96 -2.73
N TRP A 140 -8.52 1.06 -1.43
CA TRP A 140 -7.76 0.38 -0.40
C TRP A 140 -8.62 -0.65 0.35
N LEU A 141 -8.33 -1.94 0.13
CA LEU A 141 -9.10 -3.05 0.67
C LEU A 141 -8.33 -3.89 1.69
N LYS A 142 -7.16 -3.41 2.15
CA LYS A 142 -6.30 -4.14 3.08
C LYS A 142 -7.07 -4.83 4.20
N ARG A 143 -6.70 -6.07 4.53
CA ARG A 143 -7.27 -6.83 5.66
C ARG A 143 -8.78 -7.06 5.54
N ASN A 144 -9.30 -7.21 4.33
CA ASN A 144 -10.64 -7.72 4.07
C ASN A 144 -10.55 -9.12 3.45
N PRO A 145 -11.50 -10.03 3.70
CA PRO A 145 -11.52 -11.38 3.12
C PRO A 145 -11.93 -11.36 1.64
N VAL A 146 -11.15 -10.69 0.79
CA VAL A 146 -11.38 -10.57 -0.66
C VAL A 146 -11.19 -11.94 -1.34
N GLY A 147 -10.11 -12.64 -0.98
CA GLY A 147 -9.74 -13.93 -1.57
C GLY A 147 -9.50 -13.87 -3.09
N ASP A 148 -9.25 -15.04 -3.69
CA ASP A 148 -9.06 -15.15 -5.13
C ASP A 148 -10.32 -14.80 -5.92
N GLU A 149 -11.51 -15.06 -5.36
CA GLU A 149 -12.77 -14.74 -6.02
C GLU A 149 -12.97 -13.23 -6.14
N GLY A 150 -12.80 -12.49 -5.04
CA GLY A 150 -12.83 -11.04 -5.09
C GLY A 150 -11.72 -10.46 -5.98
N ALA A 151 -10.54 -11.09 -6.04
CA ALA A 151 -9.46 -10.68 -6.94
C ALA A 151 -9.85 -10.82 -8.43
N ARG A 152 -10.52 -11.92 -8.83
CA ARG A 152 -11.05 -12.08 -10.19
C ARG A 152 -12.08 -11.02 -10.54
N VAL A 153 -12.95 -10.68 -9.60
CA VAL A 153 -13.97 -9.65 -9.80
C VAL A 153 -13.34 -8.26 -9.93
N LEU A 154 -12.33 -7.95 -9.11
CA LEU A 154 -11.53 -6.73 -9.26
C LEU A 154 -10.79 -6.69 -10.60
N ALA A 155 -10.22 -7.81 -11.04
CA ALA A 155 -9.59 -7.90 -12.36
C ALA A 155 -10.61 -7.58 -13.48
N ALA A 156 -11.80 -8.18 -13.45
CA ALA A 156 -12.85 -7.88 -14.42
C ALA A 156 -13.25 -6.39 -14.42
N MET A 157 -13.32 -5.75 -13.25
CA MET A 157 -13.54 -4.31 -13.12
C MET A 157 -12.42 -3.50 -13.78
N LEU A 158 -11.15 -3.83 -13.50
CA LEU A 158 -9.98 -3.12 -14.04
C LEU A 158 -9.86 -3.28 -15.58
N ARG A 159 -10.45 -4.32 -16.17
CA ARG A 159 -10.53 -4.46 -17.63
C ARG A 159 -11.30 -3.31 -18.27
N ARG A 160 -12.33 -2.79 -17.58
CA ARG A 160 -13.18 -1.68 -18.05
C ARG A 160 -12.72 -0.33 -17.50
N ASN A 161 -12.38 -0.27 -16.22
CA ASN A 161 -12.00 0.96 -15.54
C ASN A 161 -10.63 1.48 -16.04
N ARG A 162 -10.55 2.80 -16.25
CA ARG A 162 -9.32 3.51 -16.67
C ARG A 162 -8.84 4.54 -15.64
N ALA A 163 -9.63 4.82 -14.61
CA ALA A 163 -9.34 5.82 -13.59
C ALA A 163 -8.47 5.29 -12.44
N VAL A 164 -8.72 4.06 -11.99
CA VAL A 164 -8.02 3.45 -10.85
C VAL A 164 -6.56 3.19 -11.20
N ARG A 165 -5.68 3.88 -10.49
CA ARG A 165 -4.21 3.76 -10.58
C ARG A 165 -3.58 3.13 -9.35
N THR A 166 -4.32 3.03 -8.24
CA THR A 166 -3.87 2.29 -7.06
C THR A 166 -4.89 1.35 -6.49
N LEU A 167 -4.40 0.15 -6.20
CA LEU A 167 -5.15 -0.91 -5.57
C LEU A 167 -4.32 -1.51 -4.43
N ASP A 168 -4.90 -1.54 -3.24
CA ASP A 168 -4.33 -2.25 -2.09
C ASP A 168 -5.13 -3.51 -1.78
N LEU A 169 -4.41 -4.64 -1.79
CA LEU A 169 -4.87 -5.98 -1.46
C LEU A 169 -3.98 -6.61 -0.37
N VAL A 170 -3.42 -5.81 0.54
CA VAL A 170 -2.56 -6.28 1.62
C VAL A 170 -3.35 -7.18 2.57
N ASN A 171 -2.86 -8.39 2.80
CA ASN A 171 -3.46 -9.41 3.67
C ASN A 171 -4.96 -9.60 3.40
N THR A 172 -5.29 -9.96 2.17
CA THR A 172 -6.67 -10.16 1.71
C THR A 172 -7.01 -11.61 1.40
N GLY A 173 -6.08 -12.53 1.64
CA GLY A 173 -6.25 -13.96 1.36
C GLY A 173 -6.08 -14.29 -0.13
N LEU A 174 -5.48 -13.38 -0.90
CA LEU A 174 -5.14 -13.59 -2.30
C LEU A 174 -3.98 -14.59 -2.41
N THR A 175 -4.11 -15.55 -3.32
CA THR A 175 -3.08 -16.55 -3.64
C THR A 175 -2.51 -16.31 -5.04
N GLY A 176 -1.62 -17.19 -5.51
CA GLY A 176 -1.14 -17.18 -6.89
C GLY A 176 -2.27 -17.23 -7.93
N ALA A 177 -3.42 -17.84 -7.62
CA ALA A 177 -4.56 -17.89 -8.55
C ALA A 177 -5.22 -16.52 -8.73
N GLY A 178 -5.47 -15.78 -7.64
CA GLY A 178 -5.97 -14.41 -7.69
C GLY A 178 -4.96 -13.45 -8.32
N LEU A 179 -3.66 -13.64 -8.03
CA LEU A 179 -2.57 -12.88 -8.64
C LEU A 179 -2.52 -13.04 -10.17
N ARG A 180 -2.64 -14.29 -10.65
CA ARG A 180 -2.70 -14.60 -12.09
C ARG A 180 -3.88 -13.89 -12.74
N ALA A 181 -5.07 -13.98 -12.15
CA ALA A 181 -6.26 -13.33 -12.69
C ALA A 181 -6.10 -11.80 -12.81
N LEU A 182 -5.45 -11.16 -11.84
CA LEU A 182 -5.10 -9.75 -11.94
C LEU A 182 -4.10 -9.50 -13.08
N LEU A 183 -3.00 -10.25 -13.14
CA LEU A 183 -1.97 -10.08 -14.16
C LEU A 183 -2.54 -10.19 -15.58
N ASP A 184 -3.35 -11.21 -15.84
CA ASP A 184 -3.94 -11.47 -17.16
C ASP A 184 -4.73 -10.26 -17.67
N VAL A 185 -5.40 -9.53 -16.79
CA VAL A 185 -6.08 -8.28 -17.17
C VAL A 185 -5.11 -7.11 -17.24
N LEU A 186 -4.22 -6.97 -16.26
CA LEU A 186 -3.37 -5.79 -16.13
C LEU A 186 -2.40 -5.63 -17.31
N THR A 187 -1.97 -6.73 -17.93
CA THR A 187 -1.12 -6.73 -19.13
C THR A 187 -1.82 -6.19 -20.38
N GLU A 188 -3.16 -6.30 -20.45
CA GLU A 188 -3.96 -5.81 -21.56
C GLU A 188 -4.49 -4.38 -21.34
N ARG A 189 -4.26 -3.79 -20.16
CA ARG A 189 -4.78 -2.46 -19.85
C ARG A 189 -4.04 -1.39 -20.65
N PRO A 190 -4.75 -0.51 -21.38
CA PRO A 190 -4.10 0.60 -22.08
C PRO A 190 -3.54 1.64 -21.10
N VAL A 191 -4.08 1.64 -19.88
CA VAL A 191 -3.77 2.58 -18.82
C VAL A 191 -3.29 1.76 -17.61
N PRO A 192 -1.97 1.73 -17.33
CA PRO A 192 -1.41 0.86 -16.31
C PRO A 192 -1.96 1.13 -14.91
N LEU A 193 -2.09 0.07 -14.11
CA LEU A 193 -2.15 0.20 -12.66
C LEU A 193 -0.76 0.58 -12.17
N GLU A 194 -0.60 1.75 -11.58
CA GLU A 194 0.74 2.25 -11.26
C GLU A 194 1.25 1.70 -9.92
N ARG A 195 0.34 1.51 -8.96
CA ARG A 195 0.68 1.22 -7.56
C ARG A 195 -0.15 0.06 -7.03
N LEU A 196 0.53 -1.04 -6.68
CA LEU A 196 -0.12 -2.27 -6.26
C LEU A 196 0.50 -2.77 -4.95
N PHE A 197 -0.36 -2.97 -3.94
CA PHE A 197 0.05 -3.45 -2.63
C PHE A 197 -0.48 -4.87 -2.43
N LEU A 198 0.43 -5.84 -2.26
CA LEU A 198 0.14 -7.27 -2.11
C LEU A 198 0.83 -7.89 -0.88
N GLY A 199 1.28 -7.05 0.05
CA GLY A 199 1.95 -7.53 1.27
C GLY A 199 1.07 -8.44 2.13
N GLY A 200 1.66 -9.37 2.88
CA GLY A 200 0.93 -10.15 3.87
C GLY A 200 -0.05 -11.18 3.33
N ASN A 201 0.10 -11.61 2.08
CA ASN A 201 -0.74 -12.63 1.46
C ASN A 201 -0.11 -14.03 1.48
N GLY A 202 1.15 -14.13 1.90
CA GLY A 202 1.86 -15.40 1.94
C GLY A 202 2.44 -15.83 0.58
N LEU A 203 2.56 -14.88 -0.37
CA LEU A 203 3.16 -15.13 -1.68
C LEU A 203 4.60 -15.61 -1.51
N SER A 204 4.99 -16.62 -2.25
CA SER A 204 6.30 -17.26 -2.13
C SER A 204 7.10 -17.12 -3.42
N VAL A 205 8.24 -17.80 -3.48
CA VAL A 205 9.03 -17.91 -4.72
C VAL A 205 8.22 -18.46 -5.89
N ASP A 206 7.22 -19.32 -5.63
CA ASP A 206 6.34 -19.90 -6.66
C ASP A 206 5.58 -18.83 -7.47
N GLU A 207 5.33 -17.65 -6.87
CA GLU A 207 4.68 -16.52 -7.51
C GLU A 207 5.65 -15.45 -8.03
N ALA A 208 6.97 -15.66 -7.93
CA ALA A 208 7.95 -14.63 -8.30
C ALA A 208 7.84 -14.20 -9.77
N ASP A 209 7.64 -15.15 -10.69
CA ASP A 209 7.48 -14.86 -12.12
C ASP A 209 6.20 -14.04 -12.42
N LEU A 210 5.13 -14.31 -11.69
CA LEU A 210 3.90 -13.53 -11.74
C LEU A 210 4.14 -12.08 -11.31
N LEU A 211 4.86 -11.90 -10.20
CA LEU A 211 5.18 -10.59 -9.66
C LEU A 211 6.14 -9.81 -10.57
N ALA A 212 7.11 -10.50 -11.18
CA ALA A 212 7.98 -9.93 -12.19
C ALA A 212 7.21 -9.47 -13.44
N ALA A 213 6.24 -10.26 -13.90
CA ALA A 213 5.40 -9.90 -15.03
C ALA A 213 4.52 -8.67 -14.75
N LEU A 214 4.12 -8.41 -13.50
CA LEU A 214 3.42 -7.17 -13.14
C LEU A 214 4.26 -5.93 -13.44
N ILE A 215 5.57 -6.02 -13.20
CA ILE A 215 6.52 -4.94 -13.48
C ILE A 215 6.76 -4.83 -15.00
N ARG A 216 7.22 -5.92 -15.60
CA ARG A 216 7.70 -5.97 -16.99
C ARG A 216 6.57 -5.75 -18.00
N ASP A 217 5.49 -6.50 -17.83
CA ASP A 217 4.45 -6.64 -18.86
C ASP A 217 3.23 -5.74 -18.55
N ALA A 218 2.77 -5.69 -17.30
CA ALA A 218 1.64 -4.85 -16.90
C ALA A 218 2.01 -3.39 -16.59
N GLY A 219 3.30 -3.10 -16.44
CA GLY A 219 3.80 -1.75 -16.23
C GLY A 219 3.55 -1.15 -14.85
N VAL A 220 3.37 -1.99 -13.82
CA VAL A 220 3.29 -1.56 -12.43
C VAL A 220 4.60 -0.91 -12.02
N ARG A 221 4.55 0.34 -11.55
CA ARG A 221 5.73 1.13 -11.19
C ARG A 221 6.07 1.07 -9.70
N GLU A 222 5.08 0.86 -8.84
CA GLU A 222 5.29 0.70 -7.41
C GLU A 222 4.62 -0.58 -6.94
N LEU A 223 5.45 -1.55 -6.54
CA LEU A 223 5.03 -2.88 -6.13
C LEU A 223 5.45 -3.11 -4.67
N TYR A 224 4.47 -3.23 -3.79
CA TYR A 224 4.67 -3.38 -2.35
C TYR A 224 4.29 -4.80 -1.91
N LEU A 225 5.29 -5.58 -1.54
CA LEU A 225 5.24 -7.03 -1.26
C LEU A 225 5.70 -7.36 0.16
N SER A 226 5.59 -6.41 1.09
CA SER A 226 6.09 -6.62 2.45
C SER A 226 5.36 -7.76 3.18
N ALA A 227 6.06 -8.45 4.08
CA ALA A 227 5.52 -9.56 4.85
C ALA A 227 5.01 -10.74 3.98
N ASN A 228 5.78 -11.17 2.99
CA ASN A 228 5.56 -12.37 2.19
C ASN A 228 6.76 -13.34 2.35
N HIS A 229 6.92 -14.34 1.49
CA HIS A 229 7.92 -15.43 1.61
C HIS A 229 8.77 -15.59 0.34
N LEU A 230 9.17 -14.49 -0.30
CA LEU A 230 9.87 -14.53 -1.59
C LEU A 230 11.29 -15.10 -1.52
N GLY A 231 11.99 -14.90 -0.40
CA GLY A 231 13.38 -15.29 -0.24
C GLY A 231 14.33 -14.59 -1.22
N ASP A 232 15.56 -15.08 -1.28
CA ASP A 232 16.61 -14.56 -2.18
C ASP A 232 16.28 -14.79 -3.65
N GLU A 233 15.72 -15.96 -3.99
CA GLU A 233 15.33 -16.32 -5.35
C GLU A 233 14.23 -15.43 -5.90
N GLY A 234 13.15 -15.20 -5.13
CA GLY A 234 12.09 -14.28 -5.54
C GLY A 234 12.59 -12.84 -5.67
N ALA A 235 13.51 -12.40 -4.81
CA ALA A 235 14.15 -11.09 -4.95
C ALA A 235 14.98 -10.97 -6.25
N ALA A 236 15.67 -12.06 -6.64
CA ALA A 236 16.43 -12.10 -7.88
C ALA A 236 15.54 -12.04 -9.13
N VAL A 237 14.42 -12.77 -9.13
CA VAL A 237 13.43 -12.72 -10.21
C VAL A 237 12.84 -11.31 -10.38
N LEU A 238 12.50 -10.63 -9.26
CA LEU A 238 12.03 -9.25 -9.30
C LEU A 238 13.09 -8.27 -9.79
N ALA A 239 14.35 -8.44 -9.38
CA ALA A 239 15.46 -7.61 -9.86
C ALA A 239 15.60 -7.73 -11.39
N GLY A 240 15.54 -8.95 -11.93
CA GLY A 240 15.61 -9.20 -13.38
C GLY A 240 14.44 -8.64 -14.19
N ALA A 241 13.32 -8.28 -13.55
CA ALA A 241 12.19 -7.65 -14.21
C ALA A 241 12.28 -6.11 -14.28
N ALA A 242 13.17 -5.50 -13.51
CA ALA A 242 13.34 -4.06 -13.48
C ALA A 242 14.00 -3.55 -14.77
N ASP A 243 13.50 -2.43 -15.29
CA ASP A 243 13.96 -1.81 -16.54
C ASP A 243 14.49 -0.38 -16.24
N PRO A 244 15.75 -0.06 -16.54
CA PRO A 244 16.31 1.30 -16.37
C PRO A 244 15.53 2.38 -17.12
N ALA A 245 14.88 2.05 -18.24
CA ALA A 245 14.02 3.00 -18.96
C ALA A 245 12.73 3.32 -18.19
N ARG A 246 12.34 2.46 -17.23
CA ARG A 246 11.11 2.57 -16.43
C ARG A 246 11.38 2.20 -14.96
N PRO A 247 12.13 3.02 -14.21
CA PRO A 247 12.54 2.65 -12.86
C PRO A 247 11.37 2.36 -11.92
N VAL A 248 11.52 1.34 -11.08
CA VAL A 248 10.48 0.83 -10.18
C VAL A 248 10.73 1.17 -8.71
N ARG A 249 9.66 1.15 -7.92
CA ARG A 249 9.69 1.21 -6.47
C ARG A 249 9.27 -0.13 -5.89
N LEU A 250 10.15 -0.74 -5.11
CA LEU A 250 9.95 -2.06 -4.53
C LEU A 250 9.89 -1.99 -3.00
N GLY A 251 8.78 -2.45 -2.44
CA GLY A 251 8.64 -2.71 -1.01
C GLY A 251 8.78 -4.19 -0.71
N LEU A 252 9.93 -4.62 -0.22
CA LEU A 252 10.30 -6.03 -0.02
C LEU A 252 10.57 -6.37 1.46
N GLY A 253 10.15 -5.50 2.38
CA GLY A 253 10.35 -5.70 3.81
C GLY A 253 9.75 -7.01 4.35
N GLY A 254 10.55 -7.83 5.06
CA GLY A 254 10.07 -9.07 5.68
C GLY A 254 9.67 -10.14 4.66
N ASN A 255 10.63 -10.57 3.84
CA ASN A 255 10.47 -11.59 2.81
C ASN A 255 11.48 -12.74 2.95
N GLY A 256 12.30 -12.77 4.00
CA GLY A 256 13.38 -13.76 4.13
C GLY A 256 14.56 -13.49 3.19
N ILE A 257 14.75 -12.24 2.76
CA ILE A 257 15.84 -11.85 1.86
C ILE A 257 17.15 -11.73 2.65
N GLY A 258 18.14 -12.53 2.28
CA GLY A 258 19.51 -12.55 2.75
C GLY A 258 20.49 -11.83 1.81
N PRO A 259 21.81 -12.10 1.96
CA PRO A 259 22.84 -11.46 1.16
C PRO A 259 22.75 -11.75 -0.35
N GLU A 260 22.30 -12.94 -0.77
CA GLU A 260 22.20 -13.30 -2.19
C GLU A 260 21.07 -12.53 -2.90
N GLY A 261 19.91 -12.35 -2.26
CA GLY A 261 18.84 -11.52 -2.81
C GLY A 261 19.23 -10.04 -2.82
N ALA A 262 19.98 -9.58 -1.81
CA ALA A 262 20.57 -8.24 -1.82
C ALA A 262 21.59 -8.06 -2.96
N ARG A 263 22.37 -9.09 -3.30
CA ARG A 263 23.29 -9.10 -4.46
C ARG A 263 22.52 -8.93 -5.76
N ALA A 264 21.44 -9.70 -5.94
CA ALA A 264 20.63 -9.61 -7.14
C ALA A 264 19.98 -8.23 -7.29
N LEU A 265 19.40 -7.69 -6.21
CA LEU A 265 18.83 -6.34 -6.19
C LEU A 265 19.87 -5.25 -6.47
N ALA A 266 21.10 -5.40 -5.96
CA ALA A 266 22.20 -4.49 -6.27
C ALA A 266 22.58 -4.52 -7.76
N GLY A 267 22.50 -5.69 -8.41
CA GLY A 267 22.75 -5.85 -9.84
C GLY A 267 21.76 -5.14 -10.76
N SER A 268 20.61 -4.73 -10.23
CA SER A 268 19.56 -4.01 -10.97
C SER A 268 19.23 -2.65 -10.36
N LEU A 269 20.14 -2.09 -9.55
CA LEU A 269 19.88 -0.86 -8.80
C LEU A 269 19.78 0.38 -9.70
N ASP A 270 20.32 0.30 -10.93
CA ASP A 270 20.15 1.29 -11.99
C ASP A 270 18.71 1.37 -12.54
N ALA A 271 17.87 0.37 -12.23
CA ALA A 271 16.45 0.30 -12.55
C ALA A 271 15.52 0.48 -11.33
N ILE A 272 16.06 0.75 -10.13
CA ILE A 272 15.25 0.85 -8.90
C ILE A 272 15.35 2.26 -8.31
N GLU A 273 14.21 2.95 -8.22
CA GLU A 273 14.11 4.30 -7.65
C GLU A 273 13.90 4.27 -6.13
N SER A 274 13.28 3.21 -5.60
CA SER A 274 13.04 3.04 -4.16
C SER A 274 13.12 1.57 -3.79
N LEU A 275 13.91 1.25 -2.77
CA LEU A 275 14.06 -0.10 -2.24
C LEU A 275 13.85 -0.09 -0.72
N ASP A 276 12.76 -0.70 -0.27
CA ASP A 276 12.46 -0.91 1.14
C ASP A 276 12.64 -2.38 1.50
N LEU A 277 13.70 -2.69 2.25
CA LEU A 277 13.99 -4.03 2.78
C LEU A 277 13.71 -4.11 4.29
N ALA A 278 13.18 -3.05 4.89
CA ALA A 278 13.04 -2.94 6.32
C ALA A 278 11.97 -3.86 6.88
N ARG A 279 12.13 -4.24 8.15
CA ARG A 279 11.12 -5.01 8.88
C ARG A 279 9.77 -4.26 8.93
N PRO A 280 8.69 -4.79 8.31
CA PRO A 280 7.38 -4.17 8.39
C PRO A 280 6.77 -4.37 9.78
N PRO A 281 5.88 -3.46 10.25
CA PRO A 281 5.20 -3.62 11.54
C PRO A 281 4.39 -4.91 11.66
N SER A 282 3.85 -5.40 10.53
CA SER A 282 3.02 -6.60 10.44
C SER A 282 3.79 -7.93 10.50
N GLU A 283 5.13 -7.92 10.40
CA GLU A 283 5.95 -9.12 10.25
C GLU A 283 5.60 -10.20 11.30
N ARG A 284 5.60 -9.85 12.59
CA ARG A 284 5.33 -10.80 13.68
C ARG A 284 3.89 -11.31 13.65
N ALA A 285 2.93 -10.44 13.35
CA ALA A 285 1.51 -10.79 13.36
C ALA A 285 1.14 -11.72 12.19
N LEU A 286 1.86 -11.60 11.08
CA LEU A 286 1.65 -12.40 9.87
C LEU A 286 2.61 -13.59 9.77
N GLY A 287 3.54 -13.76 10.72
CA GLY A 287 4.54 -14.84 10.68
C GLY A 287 5.53 -14.70 9.52
N ALA A 288 5.72 -13.49 8.98
CA ALA A 288 6.61 -13.28 7.85
C ALA A 288 8.09 -13.41 8.26
N PRO A 289 8.95 -14.01 7.41
CA PRO A 289 10.36 -14.15 7.68
C PRO A 289 11.06 -12.78 7.62
N PRO A 290 11.95 -12.46 8.59
CA PRO A 290 12.69 -11.21 8.56
C PRO A 290 13.69 -11.20 7.40
N ASN A 291 13.94 -10.04 6.82
CA ASN A 291 15.10 -9.87 5.94
C ASN A 291 16.38 -9.85 6.79
N ALA A 292 17.41 -10.54 6.33
CA ALA A 292 18.70 -10.71 7.01
C ALA A 292 19.87 -10.47 6.06
N THR A 293 19.81 -9.39 5.27
CA THR A 293 20.85 -9.03 4.29
C THR A 293 22.23 -8.79 4.93
N GLY A 294 22.25 -8.38 6.20
CA GLY A 294 23.49 -8.18 6.96
C GLY A 294 24.38 -7.07 6.41
N ASP A 295 25.63 -7.05 6.90
CA ASP A 295 26.66 -6.12 6.42
C ASP A 295 27.11 -6.44 4.98
N GLU A 296 27.05 -7.72 4.57
CA GLU A 296 27.40 -8.15 3.21
C GLU A 296 26.43 -7.58 2.18
N GLY A 297 25.12 -7.79 2.36
CA GLY A 297 24.10 -7.22 1.48
C GLY A 297 24.13 -5.69 1.48
N ALA A 298 24.40 -5.06 2.63
CA ALA A 298 24.59 -3.61 2.71
C ALA A 298 25.79 -3.14 1.87
N ALA A 299 26.91 -3.88 1.88
CA ALA A 299 28.09 -3.55 1.08
C ALA A 299 27.84 -3.71 -0.43
N LEU A 300 27.10 -4.74 -0.83
CA LEU A 300 26.71 -4.97 -2.23
C LEU A 300 25.82 -3.83 -2.75
N LEU A 301 24.78 -3.48 -2.01
CA LEU A 301 23.90 -2.35 -2.35
C LEU A 301 24.67 -1.02 -2.37
N ALA A 302 25.59 -0.83 -1.42
CA ALA A 302 26.44 0.36 -1.36
C ALA A 302 27.34 0.51 -2.59
N ALA A 303 27.93 -0.59 -3.07
CA ALA A 303 28.78 -0.59 -4.25
C ALA A 303 28.02 -0.24 -5.54
N ALA A 304 26.72 -0.51 -5.60
CA ALA A 304 25.85 -0.20 -6.73
C ALA A 304 25.22 1.21 -6.67
N LEU A 305 25.42 1.98 -5.59
CA LEU A 305 24.85 3.33 -5.48
C LEU A 305 25.37 4.34 -6.51
N PRO A 306 26.66 4.39 -6.88
CA PRO A 306 27.16 5.35 -7.86
C PRO A 306 26.43 5.22 -9.21
N GLY A 307 25.86 6.33 -9.69
CA GLY A 307 25.09 6.36 -10.95
C GLY A 307 23.65 5.83 -10.85
N SER A 308 23.24 5.22 -9.72
CA SER A 308 21.88 4.71 -9.56
C SER A 308 20.82 5.82 -9.48
N PRO A 309 19.58 5.59 -9.95
CA PRO A 309 18.45 6.49 -9.77
C PRO A 309 17.87 6.42 -8.34
N LEU A 310 18.44 5.62 -7.44
CA LEU A 310 17.87 5.31 -6.13
C LEU A 310 17.73 6.58 -5.28
N ARG A 311 16.51 6.79 -4.79
CA ARG A 311 16.14 7.92 -3.91
C ARG A 311 15.86 7.45 -2.49
N ARG A 312 15.37 6.22 -2.33
CA ARG A 312 15.02 5.67 -1.01
C ARG A 312 15.65 4.29 -0.84
N LEU A 313 16.40 4.12 0.23
CA LEU A 313 16.95 2.83 0.66
C LEU A 313 16.63 2.59 2.14
N ASP A 314 15.78 1.62 2.45
CA ASP A 314 15.45 1.29 3.84
C ASP A 314 16.01 -0.08 4.24
N LEU A 315 16.98 -0.07 5.16
CA LEU A 315 17.68 -1.24 5.69
C LEU A 315 17.43 -1.41 7.20
N ARG A 316 16.36 -0.81 7.73
CA ARG A 316 16.06 -0.93 9.16
C ARG A 316 15.75 -2.39 9.52
N ARG A 317 16.53 -2.91 10.46
CA ARG A 317 16.39 -4.26 11.02
C ARG A 317 16.62 -5.38 9.99
N THR A 318 17.58 -5.20 9.06
CA THR A 318 18.03 -6.24 8.12
C THR A 318 19.30 -6.98 8.57
N GLY A 319 19.70 -6.84 9.84
CA GLY A 319 20.96 -7.37 10.36
C GLY A 319 22.19 -6.48 10.11
N ILE A 320 22.02 -5.31 9.49
CA ILE A 320 23.12 -4.35 9.29
C ILE A 320 23.68 -3.83 10.63
N THR A 321 25.00 -3.84 10.75
CA THR A 321 25.75 -3.33 11.91
C THR A 321 26.35 -1.95 11.64
N GLY A 322 27.12 -1.43 12.60
CA GLY A 322 27.91 -0.22 12.38
C GLY A 322 28.99 -0.35 11.30
N ARG A 323 29.44 -1.56 10.95
CA ARG A 323 30.41 -1.79 9.88
C ARG A 323 29.75 -1.62 8.51
N GLY A 324 28.67 -2.34 8.22
CA GLY A 324 27.94 -2.20 6.97
C GLY A 324 27.41 -0.78 6.75
N ALA A 325 26.92 -0.12 7.83
CA ALA A 325 26.48 1.27 7.73
C ALA A 325 27.62 2.26 7.40
N LYS A 326 28.85 1.99 7.87
CA LYS A 326 30.03 2.79 7.48
C LYS A 326 30.41 2.56 6.02
N THR A 327 30.36 1.30 5.55
CA THR A 327 30.59 0.95 4.15
C THR A 327 29.58 1.67 3.24
N LEU A 328 28.29 1.63 3.61
CA LEU A 328 27.24 2.38 2.91
C LEU A 328 27.57 3.87 2.84
N LEU A 329 27.92 4.49 3.97
CA LEU A 329 28.30 5.89 4.03
C LEU A 329 29.52 6.21 3.12
N SER A 330 30.53 5.33 3.06
CA SER A 330 31.71 5.59 2.22
C SER A 330 31.43 5.52 0.72
N CYS A 331 30.42 4.76 0.30
CA CYS A 331 30.07 4.60 -1.11
C CYS A 331 28.98 5.57 -1.59
N VAL A 332 28.32 6.31 -0.70
CA VAL A 332 27.36 7.35 -1.09
C VAL A 332 28.11 8.47 -1.83
N PRO A 333 27.86 8.68 -3.13
CA PRO A 333 28.58 9.65 -3.93
C PRO A 333 28.12 11.09 -3.60
N GLY A 334 28.95 12.09 -3.91
CA GLY A 334 28.65 13.49 -3.62
C GLY A 334 27.44 14.05 -4.39
N ASP A 335 27.12 13.47 -5.54
CA ASP A 335 26.02 13.83 -6.43
C ASP A 335 24.78 12.93 -6.27
N THR A 336 24.75 12.10 -5.22
CA THR A 336 23.68 11.11 -4.97
C THR A 336 22.27 11.68 -5.11
N ARG A 337 21.34 10.85 -5.58
CA ARG A 337 19.89 11.13 -5.60
C ARG A 337 19.18 10.69 -4.33
N LEU A 338 19.89 10.06 -3.40
CA LEU A 338 19.31 9.57 -2.15
C LEU A 338 18.70 10.70 -1.34
N GLU A 339 17.46 10.47 -0.92
CA GLU A 339 16.63 11.32 -0.10
C GLU A 339 16.38 10.71 1.27
N TYR A 340 16.36 9.38 1.33
CA TYR A 340 16.14 8.64 2.55
C TYR A 340 17.04 7.42 2.61
N VAL A 341 17.73 7.27 3.75
CA VAL A 341 18.40 6.02 4.12
C VAL A 341 17.99 5.58 5.51
N GLY A 342 17.25 4.48 5.58
CA GLY A 342 16.75 3.90 6.82
C GLY A 342 17.79 2.99 7.46
N LEU A 343 18.32 3.37 8.63
CA LEU A 343 19.28 2.56 9.39
C LEU A 343 18.72 2.18 10.77
N GLY A 344 18.80 0.88 11.09
CA GLY A 344 18.25 0.31 12.32
C GLY A 344 18.88 0.86 13.62
N PRO A 345 18.27 0.61 14.79
CA PRO A 345 18.74 1.14 16.08
C PRO A 345 20.15 0.68 16.47
N GLY A 346 20.62 -0.47 15.98
CA GLY A 346 21.98 -0.98 16.23
C GLY A 346 23.12 -0.22 15.53
N VAL A 347 22.80 0.74 14.65
CA VAL A 347 23.81 1.55 13.95
C VAL A 347 24.21 2.77 14.78
N PRO A 348 25.51 3.06 14.97
CA PRO A 348 25.97 4.21 15.76
C PRO A 348 25.40 5.54 15.26
N ARG A 349 24.91 6.38 16.20
CA ARG A 349 24.32 7.70 15.90
C ARG A 349 25.24 8.59 15.05
N ARG A 350 26.57 8.52 15.27
CA ARG A 350 27.56 9.26 14.47
C ARG A 350 27.49 8.96 12.97
N VAL A 351 27.22 7.71 12.59
CA VAL A 351 27.13 7.29 11.18
C VAL A 351 25.86 7.86 10.56
N LYS A 352 24.73 7.77 11.28
CA LYS A 352 23.46 8.37 10.83
C LYS A 352 23.56 9.88 10.65
N ARG A 353 24.22 10.57 11.58
CA ARG A 353 24.47 12.03 11.50
C ARG A 353 25.39 12.42 10.34
N ALA A 354 26.38 11.59 10.03
CA ALA A 354 27.28 11.84 8.91
C ALA A 354 26.63 11.60 7.54
N LEU A 355 25.59 10.75 7.48
CA LEU A 355 24.83 10.48 6.26
C LEU A 355 23.82 11.59 5.94
N ALA A 356 23.13 12.12 6.95
CA ALA A 356 22.08 13.13 6.80
C ALA A 356 22.45 14.31 5.87
N PRO A 357 23.60 14.99 5.99
CA PRO A 357 23.94 16.13 5.12
C PRO A 357 24.26 15.73 3.67
N ARG A 358 24.39 14.43 3.36
CA ARG A 358 24.58 13.93 1.98
C ARG A 358 23.26 13.64 1.26
N LEU A 359 22.14 13.60 2.00
CA LEU A 359 20.84 13.29 1.43
C LEU A 359 20.17 14.55 0.89
N ARG A 360 19.43 14.38 -0.20
CA ARG A 360 18.53 15.41 -0.74
C ARG A 360 17.27 15.52 0.12
N ALA A 361 16.53 16.61 -0.07
CA ALA A 361 15.23 16.77 0.56
C ALA A 361 14.26 15.67 0.08
N GLU A 362 13.63 14.96 1.02
CA GLU A 362 12.70 13.88 0.70
C GLU A 362 11.49 14.41 -0.05
N ALA A 363 11.23 13.86 -1.24
CA ALA A 363 10.02 14.19 -1.96
C ALA A 363 8.80 13.64 -1.23
N ARG A 364 7.70 14.37 -1.40
CA ARG A 364 6.42 13.96 -0.83
C ARG A 364 5.99 12.63 -1.47
N PRO A 365 5.43 11.70 -0.69
CA PRO A 365 4.77 10.52 -1.25
C PRO A 365 3.65 10.92 -2.22
N HIS A 366 3.29 10.02 -3.13
CA HIS A 366 2.17 10.20 -4.05
C HIS A 366 0.89 10.59 -3.29
N ALA A 367 0.02 11.40 -3.93
CA ALA A 367 -1.20 11.94 -3.32
C ALA A 367 -2.08 10.83 -2.69
N ASP A 368 -2.31 9.74 -3.41
CA ASP A 368 -3.08 8.58 -2.94
C ASP A 368 -2.50 7.95 -1.66
N MET A 369 -1.17 7.90 -1.51
CA MET A 369 -0.53 7.41 -0.28
C MET A 369 -0.63 8.43 0.86
N ARG A 370 -0.55 9.72 0.53
CA ARG A 370 -0.73 10.80 1.51
C ARG A 370 -2.16 10.84 2.06
N ALA A 371 -3.15 10.59 1.20
CA ALA A 371 -4.56 10.57 1.55
C ALA A 371 -4.83 9.59 2.71
N ILE A 372 -4.08 8.49 2.78
CA ILE A 372 -4.19 7.43 3.79
C ILE A 372 -3.03 7.42 4.80
N GLY A 373 -2.17 8.44 4.80
CA GLY A 373 -0.97 8.51 5.62
C GLY A 373 -1.21 8.64 7.14
N SER A 374 -2.43 8.96 7.58
CA SER A 374 -2.83 8.85 9.00
C SER A 374 -3.04 7.40 9.43
N VAL A 375 -3.28 6.48 8.49
CA VAL A 375 -3.73 5.10 8.77
C VAL A 375 -2.63 4.03 8.56
N TYR A 376 -1.51 4.40 7.95
CA TYR A 376 -0.34 3.51 7.73
C TYR A 376 0.81 3.73 8.73
N ARG A 377 0.60 4.52 9.80
CA ARG A 377 1.62 4.73 10.85
C ARG A 377 1.66 3.61 11.88
#